data_AF-K4KJA7-F1
#
_entry.id   AF-K4KJA7-F1
#
_cell.length_a   1.000
_cell.length_b   1.000
_cell.length_c   1.000
_cell.angle_alpha   90.00
_cell.angle_beta   90.00
_cell.angle_gamma   90.00
#
_symmetry.space_group_name_H-M   'P 1'
#
loop_
_entity.id
_entity.type
_entity.pdbx_description
1 polymer ?
#
loop_
_entity_poly.entity_id
_entity_poly.type
_entity_poly.pdbx_seq_one_letter_code
_entity_poly.pdbx_strand_id
1 'polypeptide(L)'
;MNETLAQYNAFFAGSNPIEIIAVVLVILAIYFLPAVLAIFFNRKHLVKIAVLNIPAGFSVLVWLGLIAWAVTGKRREKMEKYGRRAGI
;
A
#
# COMPACT_ATOMS: atom_id res chain seq x y z
N MET A 1 -0.57 -6.65 -34.00
CA MET A 1 -1.22 -5.49 -33.33
C MET A 1 -2.75 -5.66 -33.25
N ASN A 2 -3.43 -6.09 -34.31
CA ASN A 2 -4.90 -6.26 -34.29
C ASN A 2 -5.34 -7.50 -33.48
N GLU A 3 -4.57 -8.59 -33.55
CA GLU A 3 -4.89 -9.85 -32.86
C GLU A 3 -4.76 -9.75 -31.34
N THR A 4 -3.78 -8.99 -30.84
CA THR A 4 -3.59 -8.75 -29.40
C THR A 4 -4.75 -7.96 -28.81
N LEU A 5 -5.23 -6.93 -29.52
CA LEU A 5 -6.39 -6.15 -29.10
C LEU A 5 -7.68 -6.99 -29.13
N ALA A 6 -7.84 -7.85 -30.14
CA ALA A 6 -8.97 -8.77 -30.22
C ALA A 6 -8.99 -9.75 -29.02
N GLN A 7 -7.82 -10.25 -28.61
CA GLN A 7 -7.69 -11.13 -27.44
C GLN A 7 -8.11 -10.43 -26.14
N TYR A 8 -7.66 -9.19 -25.91
CA TYR A 8 -8.08 -8.43 -24.73
C TYR A 8 -9.60 -8.16 -24.73
N ASN A 9 -10.16 -7.77 -25.87
CA ASN A 9 -11.60 -7.52 -25.99
C ASN A 9 -12.43 -8.78 -25.74
N ALA A 10 -11.99 -9.93 -26.25
CA ALA A 10 -12.65 -11.21 -26.02
C ALA A 10 -12.61 -11.62 -24.53
N PHE A 11 -11.48 -11.37 -23.86
CA PHE A 11 -11.36 -11.61 -22.41
C PHE A 11 -12.36 -10.75 -21.62
N PHE A 12 -12.40 -9.44 -21.85
CA PHE A 12 -13.31 -8.56 -21.11
C PHE A 12 -14.79 -8.79 -21.46
N ALA A 13 -15.10 -9.12 -22.72
CA ALA A 13 -16.48 -9.40 -23.15
C ALA A 13 -17.02 -10.73 -22.61
N GLY A 14 -16.16 -11.72 -22.38
CA GLY A 14 -16.54 -13.01 -21.80
C GLY A 14 -16.46 -13.07 -20.27
N SER A 15 -15.90 -12.05 -19.61
CA SER A 15 -15.69 -12.02 -18.17
C SER A 15 -16.92 -11.52 -17.41
N ASN A 16 -17.19 -12.08 -16.24
CA ASN A 16 -18.24 -11.58 -15.36
C ASN A 16 -17.84 -10.21 -14.77
N PRO A 17 -18.68 -9.16 -14.84
CA PRO A 17 -18.37 -7.86 -14.26
C PRO A 17 -18.00 -7.92 -12.77
N ILE A 18 -18.58 -8.85 -12.01
CA ILE A 18 -18.27 -9.06 -10.59
C ILE A 18 -16.84 -9.57 -10.40
N GLU A 19 -16.35 -10.46 -11.26
CA GLU A 19 -14.98 -10.96 -11.21
C GLU A 19 -13.98 -9.84 -11.49
N ILE A 20 -14.28 -9.00 -12.49
CA ILE A 20 -13.46 -7.82 -12.80
C ILE A 20 -13.38 -6.88 -11.58
N ILE A 21 -14.53 -6.59 -10.96
CA ILE A 21 -14.58 -5.75 -9.76
C ILE A 21 -13.78 -6.39 -8.62
N ALA A 22 -13.93 -7.69 -8.39
CA ALA A 22 -13.20 -8.41 -7.35
C ALA A 22 -11.68 -8.33 -7.55
N VAL A 23 -11.20 -8.54 -8.79
CA VAL A 23 -9.77 -8.42 -9.13
C VAL A 23 -9.28 -6.99 -8.89
N VAL A 24 -10.02 -5.97 -9.31
CA VAL A 24 -9.66 -4.57 -9.09
C VAL A 24 -9.57 -4.27 -7.58
N LEU A 25 -10.52 -4.77 -6.78
CA LEU A 25 -10.48 -4.59 -5.32
C LEU A 25 -9.28 -5.27 -4.68
N VAL A 26 -8.91 -6.48 -5.13
CA VAL A 26 -7.71 -7.19 -4.63
C VAL A 26 -6.45 -6.41 -4.99
N ILE A 27 -6.33 -5.91 -6.22
CA ILE A 27 -5.19 -5.09 -6.65
C ILE A 27 -5.11 -3.82 -5.79
N LEU A 28 -6.23 -3.14 -5.56
CA LEU A 28 -6.26 -1.95 -4.70
C LEU A 28 -5.89 -2.29 -3.25
N ALA A 29 -6.38 -3.40 -2.70
CA ALA A 29 -6.03 -3.83 -1.35
C ALA A 29 -4.54 -4.09 -1.19
N ILE A 30 -3.90 -4.72 -2.19
CA ILE A 30 -2.46 -4.96 -2.21
C ILE A 30 -1.71 -3.63 -2.40
N TYR A 31 -2.14 -2.79 -3.35
CA TYR A 31 -1.49 -1.50 -3.61
C TYR A 31 -1.49 -0.60 -2.36
N PHE A 32 -2.62 -0.55 -1.65
CA PHE A 32 -2.79 0.23 -0.42
C PHE A 32 -2.38 -0.49 0.87
N LEU A 33 -1.80 -1.68 0.78
CA LEU A 33 -1.33 -2.46 1.94
C LEU A 33 -0.41 -1.66 2.90
N PRO A 34 0.57 -0.85 2.43
CA PRO A 34 1.44 -0.08 3.32
C PRO A 34 0.66 0.95 4.15
N ALA A 35 -0.34 1.58 3.55
CA ALA A 35 -1.21 2.54 4.25
C ALA A 35 -2.10 1.82 5.27
N VAL A 36 -2.62 0.63 4.95
CA VAL A 36 -3.37 -0.21 5.90
C VAL A 36 -2.49 -0.61 7.08
N LEU A 37 -1.24 -1.00 6.86
CA LEU A 37 -0.30 -1.30 7.95
C LEU A 37 -0.01 -0.06 8.81
N ALA A 38 0.11 1.12 8.19
CA ALA A 38 0.32 2.36 8.94
C ALA A 38 -0.86 2.71 9.86
N ILE A 39 -2.10 2.36 9.48
CA ILE A 39 -3.28 2.50 10.34
C ILE A 39 -3.10 1.74 11.67
N PHE A 40 -2.50 0.55 11.67
CA PHE A 40 -2.35 -0.25 12.89
C PHE A 40 -1.05 0.02 13.65
N PHE A 41 0.04 0.31 12.94
CA PHE A 41 1.38 0.37 13.52
C PHE A 41 1.97 1.78 13.60
N ASN A 42 1.46 2.74 12.83
CA ASN A 42 2.08 4.07 12.72
C ASN A 42 1.10 5.21 12.40
N ARG A 43 0.00 5.31 13.17
CA ARG A 43 -1.09 6.29 13.01
C ARG A 43 -0.59 7.73 12.80
N LYS A 44 0.48 8.13 13.49
CA LYS A 44 1.06 9.48 13.39
C LYS A 44 1.69 9.79 12.04
N HIS A 45 2.26 8.79 11.37
CA HIS A 45 2.91 8.94 10.07
C HIS A 45 2.05 8.43 8.90
N LEU A 46 0.80 8.06 9.17
CA LEU A 46 -0.16 7.54 8.18
C LEU A 46 -0.27 8.45 6.97
N VAL A 47 -0.44 9.76 7.16
CA VAL A 47 -0.60 10.70 6.05
C VAL A 47 0.64 10.72 5.15
N LYS A 48 1.83 10.64 5.75
CA LYS A 48 3.10 10.60 4.99
C LYS A 48 3.19 9.30 4.19
N ILE A 49 2.90 8.16 4.81
CA ILE A 49 2.93 6.85 4.15
C ILE A 49 1.90 6.79 3.02
N ALA A 50 0.70 7.32 3.22
CA ALA A 50 -0.35 7.36 2.20
C ALA A 50 0.04 8.23 1.00
N VAL A 51 0.62 9.41 1.23
CA VAL A 51 1.11 10.29 0.15
C VAL A 51 2.25 9.64 -0.63
N LEU A 52 3.21 9.00 0.05
CA LEU A 52 4.29 8.27 -0.60
C LEU A 52 3.81 6.99 -1.31
N ASN A 53 2.64 6.46 -0.96
CA ASN A 53 2.13 5.27 -1.63
C ASN A 53 1.72 5.55 -3.10
N ILE A 54 1.37 6.79 -3.43
CA ILE A 54 1.06 7.22 -4.81
C ILE A 54 2.28 7.03 -5.74
N PRO A 55 3.49 7.56 -5.42
CA PRO A 55 4.69 7.27 -6.19
C PRO A 55 5.24 5.86 -5.97
N ALA A 56 4.89 5.17 -4.88
CA ALA A 56 5.31 3.78 -4.66
C ALA A 56 4.76 2.82 -5.71
N GLY A 57 3.63 3.17 -6.37
CA GLY A 57 3.14 2.44 -7.53
C GLY A 57 4.14 2.36 -8.70
N PHE A 58 5.15 3.22 -8.72
CA PHE A 58 6.18 3.24 -9.76
C PHE A 58 7.38 2.33 -9.42
N SER A 59 7.55 1.93 -8.14
CA SER A 59 8.72 1.17 -7.71
C SER A 59 8.43 0.22 -6.55
N VAL A 60 8.66 -1.07 -6.79
CA VAL A 60 8.54 -2.15 -5.79
C VAL A 60 9.43 -1.89 -4.56
N LEU A 61 10.62 -1.32 -4.75
CA LEU A 61 11.54 -1.04 -3.64
C LEU A 61 11.00 0.03 -2.69
N VAL A 62 10.38 1.09 -3.23
CA VAL A 62 9.74 2.13 -2.43
C VAL A 62 8.54 1.55 -1.68
N TRP A 63 7.75 0.70 -2.35
CA TRP A 63 6.61 0.03 -1.75
C TRP A 63 7.02 -0.86 -0.55
N LEU A 64 8.08 -1.67 -0.70
CA LEU A 64 8.63 -2.47 0.41
C LEU A 64 9.21 -1.59 1.54
N GLY A 65 9.88 -0.50 1.21
CA GLY A 65 10.39 0.47 2.19
C GLY A 65 9.28 1.09 3.03
N LEU A 66 8.13 1.42 2.41
CA LEU A 66 6.95 1.92 3.11
C LEU A 66 6.35 0.89 4.07
N ILE A 67 6.32 -0.39 3.68
CA ILE A 67 5.88 -1.48 4.57
C ILE A 67 6.78 -1.57 5.80
N ALA A 68 8.10 -1.59 5.61
CA ALA A 68 9.05 -1.63 6.73
C ALA A 68 8.89 -0.41 7.65
N TRP A 69 8.67 0.77 7.08
CA TRP A 69 8.46 2.00 7.85
C TRP A 69 7.11 2.02 8.59
N ALA A 70 6.06 1.50 7.96
CA ALA A 70 4.75 1.34 8.58
C ALA A 70 4.84 0.46 9.83
N VAL A 71 5.55 -0.67 9.76
CA VAL A 71 5.68 -1.62 10.89
C VAL A 71 6.62 -1.11 11.99
N THR A 72 7.68 -0.38 11.64
CA THR A 72 8.70 0.07 12.60
C THR A 72 8.26 1.25 13.48
N GLY A 73 7.28 2.05 13.05
CA GLY A 73 6.85 3.28 13.72
C GLY A 73 6.54 3.16 15.22
N LYS A 74 5.83 2.10 15.62
CA LYS A 74 5.41 1.87 17.01
C LYS A 74 6.59 1.72 17.99
N ARG A 75 7.74 1.19 17.52
CA ARG A 75 8.93 1.02 18.36
C ARG A 75 9.62 2.35 18.66
N ARG A 76 9.63 3.26 17.68
CA ARG A 76 10.27 4.57 17.82
C ARG A 76 9.55 5.46 18.82
N GLU A 77 8.22 5.41 18.86
CA GLU A 77 7.42 6.18 19.81
C GLU A 77 7.66 5.77 21.27
N LYS A 78 7.77 4.46 21.56
CA LYS A 78 8.08 3.99 22.92
C LYS A 78 9.44 4.48 23.39
N MET A 79 10.45 4.45 22.51
CA MET A 79 11.80 4.95 22.80
C MET A 79 11.81 6.46 23.07
N GLU A 80 11.14 7.23 22.22
CA GLU A 80 11.06 8.69 22.35
C GLU A 80 10.37 9.12 23.66
N LYS A 81 9.29 8.40 24.03
CA LYS A 81 8.56 8.66 25.28
C LYS A 81 9.37 8.27 26.52
N TYR A 82 10.27 7.29 26.42
CA TYR A 82 11.17 6.90 27.50
C TYR A 82 12.30 7.91 27.69
N GLY A 83 12.97 8.35 26.60
CA GLY A 83 14.01 9.39 26.67
C GLY A 83 13.48 10.68 27.31
N ARG A 84 12.30 11.15 26.88
CA ARG A 84 11.67 12.35 27.44
C ARG A 84 11.29 12.23 28.92
N ARG A 85 11.01 11.02 29.42
CA ARG A 85 10.76 10.76 30.85
C ARG A 85 12.04 10.62 31.67
N ALA A 86 13.13 10.19 31.04
CA ALA A 86 14.43 10.03 31.67
C ALA A 86 15.23 11.35 31.78
N GLY A 87 14.70 12.47 31.28
CA GLY A 87 15.34 13.78 31.41
C GLY A 87 16.60 13.98 30.56
N ILE A 88 16.78 13.12 29.55
CA ILE A 88 17.81 13.23 28.49
C ILE A 88 17.20 13.76 27.20
#